data_AF-A0A0L0UP61-F1
#
_entry.id   AF-A0A0L0UP61-F1
#
_cell.length_a   1.000
_cell.length_b   1.000
_cell.length_c   1.000
_cell.angle_alpha   90.00
_cell.angle_beta   90.00
_cell.angle_gamma   90.00
#
_symmetry.space_group_name_H-M   'P 1'
#
loop_
_entity.id
_entity.type
_entity.pdbx_description
1 polymer ?
#
loop_
_entity_poly.entity_id
_entity_poly.type
_entity_poly.pdbx_seq_one_letter_code
_entity_poly.pdbx_strand_id
1 'polypeptide(L)'
;NDRLTHKKHKPEVFDLIRENVNGKGMKIAEAVETFNLSWGQIQRIKGKDPNRIRIHKKRPGKFTDNMKTELLMQLDQKSTTTLVEMAAFIKENWTSRSQLRQLVT
;
A
#
# COMPACT_ATOMS: atom_id res chain seq x y z
N ASN A 1 -24.75 23.86 20.28
CA ASN A 1 -24.20 22.83 19.37
C ASN A 1 -22.78 23.22 18.97
N ASP A 2 -21.84 22.97 19.88
CA ASP A 2 -20.42 23.20 19.63
C ASP A 2 -19.94 22.26 18.53
N ARG A 3 -19.63 22.84 17.36
CA ARG A 3 -19.01 22.13 16.25
C ARG A 3 -17.57 21.83 16.67
N LEU A 4 -17.28 20.57 17.01
CA LEU A 4 -15.94 20.03 17.21
C LEU A 4 -15.04 20.39 16.02
N THR A 5 -14.34 21.51 16.13
CA THR A 5 -13.30 21.89 15.19
C THR A 5 -12.19 20.84 15.27
N HIS A 6 -11.88 20.18 14.16
CA HIS A 6 -10.75 19.28 14.05
C HIS A 6 -9.45 20.05 14.40
N LYS A 7 -8.99 19.94 15.66
CA LYS A 7 -7.70 20.47 16.09
C LYS A 7 -6.61 19.70 15.38
N LYS A 8 -6.09 20.27 14.28
CA LYS A 8 -4.83 19.80 13.68
C LYS A 8 -3.72 20.16 14.67
N HIS A 9 -3.15 19.15 15.33
CA HIS A 9 -1.95 19.36 16.15
C HIS A 9 -0.79 19.78 15.25
N LYS A 10 0.04 20.70 15.75
CA LYS A 10 1.21 21.21 15.04
C LYS A 10 2.21 20.07 14.80
N PRO A 11 2.95 20.08 13.67
CA PRO A 11 3.96 19.07 13.35
C PRO A 11 4.97 18.83 14.49
N GLU A 12 5.37 19.91 15.18
CA GLU A 12 6.30 19.90 16.32
C GLU A 12 5.85 18.96 17.46
N VAL A 13 4.54 18.89 17.72
CA VAL A 13 3.97 18.02 18.78
C VAL A 13 4.10 16.55 18.37
N PHE A 14 3.99 16.24 17.07
CA PHE A 14 4.14 14.86 16.59
C PHE A 14 5.56 14.36 16.70
N ASP A 15 6.55 15.22 16.44
CA ASP A 15 7.96 14.84 16.57
C ASP A 15 8.34 14.63 18.04
N LEU A 16 7.83 15.48 18.94
CA LEU A 16 7.98 15.28 20.40
C LEU A 16 7.34 13.97 20.88
N ILE A 17 6.15 13.62 20.37
CA ILE A 17 5.50 12.33 20.69
C ILE A 17 6.33 11.17 20.16
N ARG A 18 6.86 11.26 18.93
CA ARG A 18 7.70 10.21 18.36
C ARG A 18 8.98 10.03 19.16
N GLU A 19 9.67 11.11 19.52
CA GLU A 19 10.89 11.04 20.31
C GLU A 19 10.64 10.38 21.67
N ASN A 20 9.56 10.75 22.37
CA ASN A 20 9.27 10.18 23.69
C ASN A 20 8.80 8.71 23.59
N VAL A 21 7.95 8.36 22.62
CA VAL A 21 7.38 7.01 22.50
C VAL A 21 8.35 6.02 21.83
N ASN A 22 9.06 6.42 20.77
CA ASN A 22 10.00 5.55 20.05
C ASN A 22 11.45 5.69 20.55
N GLY A 23 11.88 6.90 20.89
CA GLY A 23 13.25 7.17 21.33
C GLY A 23 13.47 6.89 22.82
N LYS A 24 12.57 7.39 23.69
CA LYS A 24 12.69 7.24 25.16
C LYS A 24 11.88 6.08 25.76
N GLY A 25 11.12 5.37 24.93
CA GLY A 25 10.38 4.17 25.36
C GLY A 25 9.14 4.44 26.22
N MET A 26 8.57 5.66 26.17
CA MET A 26 7.35 6.03 26.89
C MET A 26 6.19 5.08 26.54
N LYS A 27 5.41 4.66 27.54
CA LYS A 27 4.23 3.81 27.32
C LYS A 27 3.14 4.59 26.61
N ILE A 28 2.34 3.91 25.80
CA ILE A 28 1.27 4.57 25.02
C ILE A 28 0.19 5.14 25.93
N ALA A 29 -0.14 4.48 27.05
CA ALA A 29 -1.09 4.99 28.04
C ALA A 29 -0.60 6.32 28.66
N GLU A 30 0.68 6.36 29.03
CA GLU A 30 1.34 7.56 29.55
C GLU A 30 1.38 8.70 28.51
N ALA A 31 1.62 8.38 27.24
CA ALA A 31 1.57 9.35 26.16
C ALA A 31 0.15 9.89 25.89
N VAL A 32 -0.89 9.05 26.04
CA VAL A 32 -2.29 9.49 25.93
C VAL A 32 -2.60 10.55 26.99
N GLU A 33 -2.19 10.31 28.22
CA GLU A 33 -2.37 11.25 29.34
C GLU A 33 -1.55 12.52 29.14
N THR A 34 -0.26 12.38 28.82
CA THR A 34 0.69 13.51 28.70
C THR A 34 0.31 14.45 27.56
N PHE A 35 -0.10 13.92 26.41
CA PHE A 35 -0.39 14.72 25.21
C PHE A 35 -1.88 15.00 25.02
N ASN A 36 -2.75 14.47 25.89
CA ASN A 36 -4.21 14.56 25.80
C ASN A 36 -4.73 14.19 24.40
N LEU A 37 -4.21 13.08 23.86
CA LEU A 37 -4.55 12.55 22.55
C LEU A 37 -5.18 11.18 22.69
N SER A 38 -6.09 10.83 21.77
CA SER A 38 -6.62 9.47 21.76
C SER A 38 -5.52 8.45 21.50
N TRP A 39 -5.70 7.26 22.06
CA TRP A 39 -4.81 6.13 21.85
C TRP A 39 -4.55 5.83 20.36
N GLY A 40 -5.60 5.92 19.53
CA GLY A 40 -5.50 5.76 18.08
C GLY A 40 -4.66 6.86 17.40
N GLN A 41 -4.69 8.09 17.90
CA GLN A 41 -3.85 9.18 17.38
C GLN A 41 -2.38 8.93 17.71
N ILE A 42 -2.05 8.54 18.95
CA ILE A 42 -0.68 8.20 19.35
C ILE A 42 -0.14 7.04 18.50
N GLN A 43 -0.93 5.99 18.31
CA GLN A 43 -0.57 4.84 17.46
C GLN A 43 -0.31 5.25 16.00
N ARG A 44 -1.12 6.15 15.45
CA ARG A 44 -0.92 6.68 14.09
C ARG A 44 0.36 7.50 13.98
N ILE A 45 0.65 8.34 14.98
CA ILE A 45 1.89 9.15 15.03
C ILE A 45 3.11 8.24 15.11
N LYS A 46 3.08 7.24 16.00
CA LYS A 46 4.09 6.19 16.14
C LYS A 46 4.30 5.41 14.84
N GLY A 47 3.22 5.03 14.15
CA GLY A 47 3.25 4.20 12.95
C GLY A 47 3.64 4.94 11.67
N LYS A 48 3.54 6.27 11.65
CA LYS A 48 3.95 7.17 10.56
C LYS A 48 5.34 7.76 10.78
N ASP A 49 6.17 7.14 11.61
CA ASP A 49 7.57 7.54 11.78
C ASP A 49 8.30 7.49 10.42
N PRO A 50 8.85 8.62 9.92
CA PRO A 50 9.53 8.68 8.64
C PRO A 50 10.80 7.81 8.58
N ASN A 51 11.42 7.54 9.74
CA ASN A 51 12.58 6.64 9.83
C ASN A 51 12.17 5.17 9.78
N ARG A 52 10.87 4.88 9.94
CA ARG A 52 10.33 3.54 9.80
C ARG A 52 10.04 3.28 8.33
N ILE A 53 11.07 2.84 7.60
CA ILE A 53 10.97 2.41 6.20
C ILE A 53 9.91 1.32 6.11
N ARG A 54 8.70 1.69 5.67
CA ARG A 54 7.67 0.71 5.31
C ARG A 54 8.04 0.12 3.96
N ILE A 55 8.74 -1.01 3.99
CA ILE A 55 8.89 -1.84 2.79
C ILE A 55 7.54 -2.48 2.51
N HIS A 56 6.69 -1.75 1.80
CA HIS A 56 5.49 -2.31 1.22
C HIS A 56 5.93 -3.26 0.10
N LYS A 57 6.06 -4.56 0.41
CA LYS A 57 6.19 -5.58 -0.61
C LYS A 57 4.99 -5.44 -1.55
N LYS A 58 5.25 -5.14 -2.83
CA LYS A 58 4.18 -5.13 -3.84
C LYS A 58 3.57 -6.52 -3.83
N ARG A 59 2.23 -6.60 -3.81
CA ARG A 59 1.55 -7.87 -4.04
C ARG A 59 1.93 -8.35 -5.45
N PRO A 60 2.17 -9.66 -5.63
CA PRO A 60 2.38 -10.19 -6.96
C PRO A 60 1.18 -9.83 -7.84
N GLY A 61 1.46 -9.26 -9.01
CA GLY A 61 0.43 -8.93 -9.99
C GLY A 61 -0.23 -10.19 -10.55
N LYS A 62 -1.41 -10.05 -11.17
CA LYS A 62 -2.10 -11.17 -11.82
C LYS A 62 -1.37 -11.70 -13.06
N PHE A 63 -0.53 -10.87 -13.69
CA PHE A 63 0.25 -11.24 -14.86
C PHE A 63 1.62 -11.76 -14.44
N THR A 64 1.92 -13.01 -14.84
CA THR A 64 3.27 -13.57 -14.75
C THR A 64 4.19 -12.85 -15.74
N ASP A 65 5.51 -12.98 -15.57
CA ASP A 65 6.45 -12.34 -16.49
C ASP A 65 6.34 -12.90 -17.90
N ASN A 66 6.01 -14.19 -18.06
CA ASN A 66 5.73 -14.78 -19.37
C ASN A 66 4.50 -14.14 -20.06
N MET A 67 3.41 -13.94 -19.32
CA MET A 67 2.21 -13.26 -19.85
C MET A 67 2.55 -11.83 -20.28
N LYS A 68 3.40 -11.10 -19.54
CA LYS A 68 3.82 -9.76 -19.94
C LYS A 68 4.63 -9.79 -21.24
N THR A 69 5.55 -10.74 -21.39
CA THR A 69 6.34 -10.90 -22.61
C THR A 69 5.45 -11.20 -23.82
N GLU A 70 4.50 -12.13 -23.70
CA GLU A 70 3.55 -12.46 -24.78
C GLU A 70 2.71 -11.25 -25.20
N LEU A 71 2.23 -10.45 -24.24
CA LEU A 71 1.50 -9.21 -24.52
C LEU A 71 2.37 -8.17 -25.24
N LEU A 72 3.64 -8.04 -24.84
CA LEU A 72 4.57 -7.12 -25.48
C LEU A 72 4.88 -7.54 -26.92
N MET A 73 5.05 -8.84 -27.17
CA MET A 73 5.26 -9.35 -28.54
C MET A 73 4.03 -9.11 -29.44
N GLN A 74 2.82 -9.30 -28.91
CA GLN A 74 1.58 -8.97 -29.62
C GLN A 74 1.50 -7.49 -30.00
N LEU A 75 1.85 -6.59 -29.08
CA LEU A 75 1.89 -5.15 -29.32
C LEU A 75 2.91 -4.76 -30.38
N ASP A 76 4.09 -5.36 -30.33
CA ASP A 76 5.17 -5.11 -31.28
C ASP A 76 4.77 -5.56 -32.69
N GLN A 77 4.17 -6.75 -32.80
CA GLN A 77 3.73 -7.32 -34.08
C GLN A 77 2.49 -6.63 -34.66
N LYS A 78 1.62 -6.08 -33.81
CA LYS A 78 0.39 -5.38 -34.21
C LYS A 78 0.38 -3.97 -33.60
N SER A 79 1.13 -3.06 -34.21
CA SER A 79 1.29 -1.67 -33.75
C SER A 79 -0.03 -0.88 -33.64
N THR A 80 -1.12 -1.37 -34.23
CA THR A 80 -2.48 -0.79 -34.20
C THR A 80 -3.50 -1.63 -33.41
N THR A 81 -3.06 -2.45 -32.46
CA THR A 81 -4.01 -3.20 -31.61
C THR A 81 -4.76 -2.26 -30.67
N THR A 82 -6.08 -2.29 -30.73
CA THR A 82 -6.95 -1.53 -29.83
C THR A 82 -7.07 -2.22 -28.46
N LEU A 83 -7.38 -1.46 -27.40
CA LEU A 83 -7.60 -2.03 -26.06
C LEU A 83 -8.66 -3.15 -26.03
N VAL A 84 -9.65 -3.09 -26.91
CA VAL A 84 -10.72 -4.09 -27.03
C VAL A 84 -10.16 -5.42 -27.55
N GLU A 85 -9.32 -5.36 -28.57
CA GLU A 85 -8.66 -6.55 -29.15
C GLU A 85 -7.67 -7.16 -28.15
N MET A 86 -6.95 -6.34 -27.39
CA MET A 86 -6.07 -6.84 -26.33
C MET A 86 -6.84 -7.53 -25.21
N ALA A 87 -7.99 -6.96 -24.79
CA ALA A 87 -8.85 -7.57 -23.80
C ALA A 87 -9.43 -8.90 -24.29
N ALA A 88 -9.81 -8.98 -25.58
CA ALA A 88 -10.24 -10.23 -26.20
C ALA A 88 -9.12 -11.27 -26.24
N PHE A 89 -7.91 -10.88 -26.66
CA PHE A 89 -6.72 -11.75 -26.66
C PHE A 89 -6.42 -12.33 -25.28
N ILE A 90 -6.40 -11.48 -24.24
CA ILE A 90 -6.21 -11.91 -22.85
C ILE A 90 -7.33 -12.89 -22.45
N LYS A 91 -8.57 -12.60 -22.85
CA LYS A 91 -9.72 -13.41 -22.49
C LYS A 91 -9.70 -14.78 -23.21
N GLU A 92 -9.27 -14.84 -24.45
CA GLU A 92 -9.21 -16.08 -25.22
C GLU A 92 -8.07 -16.99 -24.73
N ASN A 93 -6.89 -16.41 -24.47
CA ASN A 93 -5.71 -17.20 -24.15
C ASN A 93 -5.57 -17.54 -22.66
N TRP A 94 -6.05 -16.67 -21.75
CA TRP A 94 -5.71 -16.77 -20.32
C TRP A 94 -6.92 -16.93 -19.39
N THR A 95 -8.14 -17.13 -19.91
CA THR A 95 -9.36 -17.29 -19.08
C THR A 95 -9.68 -18.75 -18.74
N SER A 96 -8.94 -19.73 -19.26
CA SER A 96 -9.11 -21.10 -18.78
C SER A 96 -8.40 -21.29 -17.45
N ARG A 97 -9.18 -21.39 -16.37
CA ARG A 97 -8.73 -21.87 -15.06
C ARG A 97 -8.05 -23.27 -15.10
N SER A 98 -8.03 -23.96 -16.25
CA SER A 98 -7.39 -25.27 -16.41
C SER A 98 -5.88 -25.22 -16.69
N GLN A 99 -5.33 -24.12 -17.25
CA GLN A 99 -3.91 -24.08 -17.64
C GLN A 99 -2.97 -23.55 -16.54
N LEU A 100 -3.50 -22.90 -15.50
CA LEU A 100 -2.69 -22.40 -14.38
C LEU A 100 -2.19 -23.48 -13.40
N ARG A 101 -2.61 -24.74 -13.57
CA ARG A 101 -2.15 -25.87 -12.72
C ARG A 101 -1.01 -26.70 -13.31
N GLN A 102 -0.64 -26.53 -14.58
CA GLN A 102 0.36 -27.38 -15.23
C GLN A 102 1.79 -26.79 -15.26
N LEU A 103 2.01 -25.59 -14.70
CA LEU A 103 3.34 -24.96 -14.62
C LEU A 103 3.88 -24.87 -13.18
N VAL A 104 3.37 -25.71 -12.27
CA VAL A 104 3.88 -25.87 -10.89
C VAL A 104 4.30 -27.33 -10.63
N THR A 105 4.90 -27.98 -11.63
CA THR A 105 5.68 -29.22 -11.44
C THR A 105 7.09 -28.99 -11.92
#